data_AF-A0A9P6ZIP5-F1
#
_entry.id   AF-A0A9P6ZIP5-F1
#
_cell.length_a   1.000
_cell.length_b   1.000
_cell.length_c   1.000
_cell.angle_alpha   90.00
_cell.angle_beta   90.00
_cell.angle_gamma   90.00
#
_symmetry.space_group_name_H-M   'P 1'
#
loop_
_entity.id
_entity.type
_entity.pdbx_description
1 polymer ?
#
loop_
_entity_poly.entity_id
_entity_poly.type
_entity_poly.pdbx_seq_one_letter_code
_entity_poly.pdbx_strand_id
1 'polypeptide(L)'
;MSLSEDDSDRDPESSYADSIHKDHDDSDIATPSPVQESSQDEYTVTPTKNETSSIIYSTPTSRSGYTERCSPKTRLEFQKCEDDEVQIAHVIPLATKGSTFKLYEYCLGLEYKNLHVNSRSNLFNLTPTWHSRFDKNAWFLLPDAQTLGDVHHHVKAAIKWRQNPNSKGIKPLRSKLETLTKYTFIPVSFDGFIARQQEQVFHQYPYPNLPFLECHILPPYAVINAGQKLCRNQVDGIVRGLHAEQTTEFAELKQRLALLCDIWDLFMGAQDAAKATHQAIANRTYDWKASIKQWIVESTRASPSVDSNLPPDHYTCTSFVTPPEKC
;
A
#
# COMPACT_ATOMS: atom_id res chain seq x y z
N MET A 1 34.56 -53.86 13.47
CA MET A 1 35.12 -52.96 12.44
C MET A 1 34.91 -51.55 12.95
N SER A 2 35.96 -51.02 13.55
CA SER A 2 36.01 -49.70 14.15
C SER A 2 36.40 -48.70 13.07
N LEU A 3 35.64 -47.64 12.89
CA LEU A 3 36.04 -46.49 12.06
C LEU A 3 36.04 -45.25 12.94
N SER A 4 37.20 -44.63 12.90
CA SER A 4 37.71 -43.54 13.71
C SER A 4 37.02 -42.21 13.44
N GLU A 5 36.84 -41.48 14.54
CA GLU A 5 36.61 -40.04 14.61
C GLU A 5 37.87 -39.32 14.12
N ASP A 6 37.71 -38.29 13.29
CA ASP A 6 38.78 -37.35 12.97
C ASP A 6 38.26 -35.93 13.23
N ASP A 7 38.87 -35.33 14.26
CA ASP A 7 38.82 -33.92 14.63
C ASP A 7 39.57 -33.07 13.61
N SER A 8 39.02 -31.91 13.24
CA SER A 8 39.84 -30.81 12.74
C SER A 8 39.31 -29.46 13.21
N ASP A 9 40.12 -28.90 14.10
CA ASP A 9 40.09 -27.61 14.77
C ASP A 9 39.99 -26.34 13.89
N ARG A 10 39.31 -25.33 14.46
CA ARG A 10 39.67 -23.89 14.63
C ARG A 10 39.97 -23.01 13.40
N ASP A 11 39.15 -21.99 13.09
CA ASP A 11 39.09 -20.58 13.62
C ASP A 11 39.59 -19.62 12.50
N PRO A 12 39.34 -18.28 12.49
CA PRO A 12 38.81 -17.42 13.55
C PRO A 12 37.72 -16.40 13.14
N GLU A 13 37.25 -15.73 14.19
CA GLU A 13 36.45 -14.50 14.27
C GLU A 13 36.78 -13.41 13.23
N SER A 14 35.73 -12.83 12.65
CA SER A 14 35.78 -11.59 11.89
C SER A 14 34.93 -10.53 12.62
N SER A 15 35.61 -9.64 13.32
CA SER A 15 35.05 -8.47 13.97
C SER A 15 35.14 -7.27 13.03
N TYR A 16 33.99 -6.87 12.45
CA TYR A 16 33.87 -5.56 11.82
C TYR A 16 33.21 -4.60 12.82
N ALA A 17 34.06 -3.78 13.44
CA ALA A 17 33.67 -2.53 14.06
C ALA A 17 33.51 -1.50 12.93
N ASP A 18 32.27 -1.05 12.69
CA ASP A 18 32.01 0.02 11.74
C ASP A 18 31.71 1.33 12.46
N SER A 19 32.35 2.36 11.93
CA SER A 19 32.74 3.56 12.66
C SER A 19 31.65 4.62 12.61
N ILE A 20 31.33 5.16 13.78
CA ILE A 20 30.43 6.30 13.97
C ILE A 20 31.18 7.56 13.51
N HIS A 21 30.87 8.07 12.32
CA HIS A 21 31.18 9.44 11.93
C HIS A 21 30.02 10.36 12.34
N LYS A 22 30.29 11.21 13.32
CA LYS A 22 29.54 12.42 13.66
C LYS A 22 30.32 13.60 13.09
N ASP A 23 29.68 14.43 12.27
CA ASP A 23 30.00 15.83 11.99
C ASP A 23 28.68 16.49 11.54
N HIS A 24 28.14 17.47 12.28
CA HIS A 24 28.26 18.94 12.03
C HIS A 24 27.74 19.33 10.64
N ASP A 25 26.94 20.37 10.41
CA ASP A 25 26.34 21.46 11.20
C ASP A 25 25.29 22.08 10.22
N ASP A 26 24.81 23.29 10.50
CA ASP A 26 24.03 24.17 9.60
C ASP A 26 22.50 24.09 9.72
N SER A 27 22.09 24.79 10.78
CA SER A 27 20.88 25.59 10.87
C SER A 27 20.56 26.40 9.61
N ASP A 28 19.35 26.21 9.07
CA ASP A 28 18.66 27.24 8.29
C ASP A 28 17.32 27.58 8.96
N ILE A 29 17.30 28.80 9.51
CA ILE A 29 16.16 29.47 10.14
C ILE A 29 15.21 29.93 9.02
N ALA A 30 14.06 29.29 8.90
CA ALA A 30 12.97 29.77 8.04
C ALA A 30 12.07 30.74 8.82
N THR A 31 12.12 32.01 8.43
CA THR A 31 11.26 33.11 8.88
C THR A 31 9.81 32.91 8.39
N PRO A 32 8.77 33.05 9.24
CA PRO A 32 7.39 33.11 8.77
C PRO A 32 7.02 34.54 8.34
N SER A 33 6.48 34.68 7.13
CA SER A 33 5.81 35.90 6.66
C SER A 33 4.32 35.93 7.08
N PRO A 34 3.73 37.12 7.22
CA PRO A 34 2.55 37.35 8.05
C PRO A 34 1.23 37.00 7.37
N VAL A 35 0.31 36.49 8.20
CA VAL A 35 -1.11 36.30 7.90
C VAL A 35 -1.77 37.68 7.86
N GLN A 36 -2.37 38.05 6.72
CA GLN A 36 -3.33 39.14 6.65
C GLN A 36 -4.72 38.62 7.04
N GLU A 37 -5.22 39.10 8.18
CA GLU A 37 -6.64 39.10 8.52
C GLU A 37 -7.36 40.14 7.67
N SER A 38 -8.42 39.74 6.96
CA SER A 38 -9.45 40.66 6.48
C SER A 38 -10.81 40.19 6.98
N SER A 39 -11.35 41.02 7.87
CA SER A 39 -12.76 41.29 8.23
C SER A 39 -13.81 40.64 7.30
N GLN A 40 -14.68 39.79 7.84
CA GLN A 40 -16.06 40.12 8.26
C GLN A 40 -16.90 40.74 7.13
N ASP A 41 -17.82 39.95 6.58
CA ASP A 41 -19.17 40.41 6.24
C ASP A 41 -20.18 39.23 6.22
N GLU A 42 -21.24 39.46 7.01
CA GLU A 42 -22.66 39.17 6.77
C GLU A 42 -23.15 37.76 6.40
N TYR A 43 -23.77 37.11 7.40
CA TYR A 43 -24.54 35.88 7.26
C TYR A 43 -25.85 36.11 6.50
N THR A 44 -26.03 35.40 5.38
CA THR A 44 -27.37 35.01 4.91
C THR A 44 -27.39 33.51 4.66
N VAL A 45 -28.15 32.77 5.47
CA VAL A 45 -28.30 31.32 5.38
C VAL A 45 -29.35 30.98 4.34
N THR A 46 -28.91 30.39 3.21
CA THR A 46 -29.77 29.64 2.28
C THR A 46 -29.27 28.21 2.12
N PRO A 47 -30.16 27.21 1.96
CA PRO A 47 -29.80 25.80 2.00
C PRO A 47 -29.11 25.37 0.69
N THR A 48 -27.81 25.11 0.76
CA THR A 48 -27.02 24.64 -0.39
C THR A 48 -27.20 23.14 -0.60
N LYS A 49 -27.55 22.78 -1.84
CA LYS A 49 -27.54 21.41 -2.36
C LYS A 49 -26.14 20.81 -2.19
N ASN A 50 -26.07 19.52 -1.86
CA ASN A 50 -24.84 18.73 -1.75
C ASN A 50 -24.10 18.69 -3.09
N GLU A 51 -23.22 19.67 -3.31
CA GLU A 51 -22.20 19.62 -4.36
C GLU A 51 -21.10 18.66 -3.90
N THR A 52 -20.99 17.56 -4.64
CA THR A 52 -19.88 16.64 -4.50
C THR A 52 -18.66 17.34 -5.10
N SER A 53 -17.83 17.95 -4.25
CA SER A 53 -16.58 18.58 -4.67
C SER A 53 -15.68 17.53 -5.32
N SER A 54 -15.65 17.49 -6.65
CA SER A 54 -14.61 16.82 -7.41
C SER A 54 -13.32 17.61 -7.18
N ILE A 55 -12.48 17.11 -6.27
CA ILE A 55 -11.10 17.59 -6.17
C ILE A 55 -10.42 17.19 -7.47
N ILE A 56 -10.31 18.14 -8.40
CA ILE A 56 -9.47 18.03 -9.58
C ILE A 56 -8.03 18.09 -9.05
N TYR A 57 -7.44 16.93 -8.79
CA TYR A 57 -6.00 16.84 -8.65
C TYR A 57 -5.41 17.06 -10.04
N SER A 58 -4.84 18.24 -10.27
CA SER A 58 -3.94 18.44 -11.41
C SER A 58 -2.89 17.35 -11.35
N THR A 59 -2.85 16.49 -12.37
CA THR A 59 -1.75 15.56 -12.60
C THR A 59 -0.46 16.38 -12.57
N PRO A 60 0.53 16.02 -11.72
CA PRO A 60 1.77 16.77 -11.67
C PRO A 60 2.40 16.75 -13.06
N THR A 61 2.57 17.94 -13.63
CA THR A 61 3.19 18.18 -14.93
C THR A 61 4.47 17.35 -15.02
N SER A 62 4.57 16.56 -16.09
CA SER A 62 5.61 15.58 -16.41
C SER A 62 6.98 15.99 -15.90
N ARG A 63 7.35 15.51 -14.70
CA ARG A 63 8.67 15.74 -14.12
C ARG A 63 9.63 14.79 -14.84
N SER A 64 10.17 15.30 -15.96
CA SER A 64 11.07 14.65 -16.93
C SER A 64 12.26 13.84 -16.34
N GLY A 65 12.61 14.03 -15.06
CA GLY A 65 13.80 13.39 -14.44
C GLY A 65 13.63 12.02 -13.78
N TYR A 66 12.46 11.37 -13.82
CA TYR A 66 12.24 10.13 -13.03
C TYR A 66 12.36 8.81 -13.78
N THR A 67 12.55 8.82 -15.10
CA THR A 67 12.59 7.60 -15.94
C THR A 67 13.94 6.89 -15.97
N GLU A 68 15.03 7.48 -15.49
CA GLU A 68 16.40 6.95 -15.70
C GLU A 68 16.82 5.78 -14.78
N ARG A 69 16.07 5.42 -13.73
CA ARG A 69 16.52 4.41 -12.74
C ARG A 69 15.89 3.02 -12.87
N CYS A 70 15.10 2.74 -13.89
CA CYS A 70 14.63 1.38 -14.14
C CYS A 70 15.55 0.69 -15.17
N SER A 71 16.10 -0.47 -14.82
CA SER A 71 16.98 -1.21 -15.73
C SER A 71 16.26 -1.51 -17.05
N PRO A 72 16.91 -1.37 -18.22
CA PRO A 72 16.30 -1.64 -19.52
C PRO A 72 15.76 -3.08 -19.70
N LYS A 73 16.19 -4.03 -18.86
CA LYS A 73 15.87 -5.46 -19.01
C LYS A 73 14.50 -5.86 -18.45
N THR A 74 13.91 -5.06 -17.56
CA THR A 74 12.66 -5.40 -16.85
C THR A 74 11.47 -4.55 -17.26
N ARG A 75 11.63 -3.66 -18.24
CA ARG A 75 10.55 -2.80 -18.72
C ARG A 75 9.80 -3.52 -19.83
N LEU A 76 8.62 -4.07 -19.51
CA LEU A 76 7.60 -4.23 -20.54
C LEU A 76 7.12 -2.85 -20.95
N GLU A 77 7.84 -2.27 -21.90
CA GLU A 77 7.32 -1.16 -22.67
C GLU A 77 6.30 -1.71 -23.63
N PHE A 78 5.04 -1.59 -23.23
CA PHE A 78 3.91 -1.93 -24.06
C PHE A 78 3.86 -0.94 -25.25
N GLN A 79 4.56 -1.30 -26.33
CA GLN A 79 4.66 -0.57 -27.60
C GLN A 79 5.47 0.75 -27.53
N LYS A 80 6.41 0.91 -28.47
CA LYS A 80 7.06 2.20 -28.74
C LYS A 80 6.15 2.96 -29.70
N CYS A 81 5.53 4.02 -29.22
CA CYS A 81 5.18 5.13 -30.10
C CYS A 81 6.21 6.21 -29.79
N GLU A 82 6.85 6.76 -30.80
CA GLU A 82 8.01 7.67 -30.62
C GLU A 82 7.65 8.96 -29.87
N ASP A 83 6.34 9.20 -29.68
CA ASP A 83 5.76 10.32 -28.92
C ASP A 83 4.79 9.89 -27.79
N ASP A 84 4.73 8.60 -27.42
CA ASP A 84 3.73 8.15 -26.43
C ASP A 84 4.07 8.65 -25.02
N GLU A 85 3.24 9.55 -24.53
CA GLU A 85 3.24 10.03 -23.15
C GLU A 85 3.03 8.85 -22.18
N VAL A 86 4.04 8.55 -21.36
CA VAL A 86 3.92 7.54 -20.30
C VAL A 86 3.05 8.09 -19.18
N GLN A 87 1.99 7.37 -18.86
CA GLN A 87 1.08 7.67 -17.76
C GLN A 87 1.36 6.78 -16.55
N ILE A 88 1.08 7.32 -15.36
CA ILE A 88 1.16 6.57 -14.11
C ILE A 88 -0.25 6.07 -13.78
N ALA A 89 -0.41 4.75 -13.71
CA ALA A 89 -1.62 4.07 -13.29
C ALA A 89 -1.47 3.52 -11.87
N HIS A 90 -2.48 3.70 -11.03
CA HIS A 90 -2.50 3.08 -9.69
C HIS A 90 -3.11 1.67 -9.78
N VAL A 91 -2.41 0.66 -9.26
CA VAL A 91 -2.92 -0.73 -9.23
C VAL A 91 -4.18 -0.82 -8.37
N ILE A 92 -4.15 -0.22 -7.18
CA ILE A 92 -5.35 0.10 -6.40
C ILE A 92 -5.70 1.58 -6.68
N PRO A 93 -6.83 1.88 -7.36
CA PRO A 93 -7.16 3.24 -7.78
C PRO A 93 -7.24 4.22 -6.60
N LEU A 94 -6.76 5.44 -6.80
CA LEU A 94 -6.86 6.51 -5.80
C LEU A 94 -8.32 6.85 -5.45
N ALA A 95 -9.23 6.67 -6.41
CA ALA A 95 -10.68 6.86 -6.24
C ALA A 95 -11.36 5.75 -5.41
N THR A 96 -10.61 4.76 -4.91
CA THR A 96 -11.15 3.71 -4.05
C THR A 96 -11.76 4.31 -2.78
N LYS A 97 -12.96 3.84 -2.41
CA LYS A 97 -13.69 4.37 -1.24
C LYS A 97 -12.90 4.13 0.04
N GLY A 98 -12.98 5.07 0.99
CA GLY A 98 -12.31 4.95 2.29
C GLY A 98 -12.68 3.70 3.09
N SER A 99 -13.92 3.20 2.99
CA SER A 99 -14.33 1.93 3.60
C SER A 99 -13.62 0.72 3.00
N THR A 100 -13.30 0.77 1.70
CA THR A 100 -12.57 -0.27 1.01
C THR A 100 -11.10 -0.28 1.39
N PHE A 101 -10.46 0.90 1.57
CA PHE A 101 -9.10 0.94 2.12
C PHE A 101 -9.02 0.37 3.53
N LYS A 102 -9.98 0.69 4.40
CA LYS A 102 -10.11 0.09 5.73
C LYS A 102 -10.19 -1.44 5.68
N LEU A 103 -10.92 -1.97 4.70
CA LEU A 103 -10.99 -3.41 4.48
C LEU A 103 -9.62 -3.99 4.12
N TYR A 104 -8.91 -3.35 3.20
CA TYR A 104 -7.59 -3.81 2.77
C TYR A 104 -6.57 -3.73 3.91
N GLU A 105 -6.56 -2.64 4.68
CA GLU A 105 -5.72 -2.50 5.87
C GLU A 105 -6.00 -3.61 6.89
N TYR A 106 -7.28 -3.88 7.15
CA TYR A 106 -7.69 -4.97 8.05
C TYR A 106 -7.18 -6.34 7.57
N CYS A 107 -7.42 -6.68 6.31
CA CYS A 107 -7.05 -7.97 5.74
C CYS A 107 -5.54 -8.16 5.59
N LEU A 108 -4.77 -7.07 5.46
CA LEU A 108 -3.31 -7.11 5.38
C LEU A 108 -2.64 -6.98 6.74
N GLY A 109 -3.42 -6.80 7.82
CA GLY A 109 -2.90 -6.59 9.17
C GLY A 109 -2.19 -5.24 9.35
N LEU A 110 -2.45 -4.29 8.47
CA LEU A 110 -1.91 -2.93 8.55
C LEU A 110 -2.71 -2.12 9.56
N GLU A 111 -2.04 -1.15 10.17
CA GLU A 111 -2.70 -0.13 10.99
C GLU A 111 -3.57 0.80 10.13
N TYR A 112 -4.50 1.50 10.78
CA TYR A 112 -5.40 2.43 10.11
C TYR A 112 -4.61 3.54 9.40
N LYS A 113 -4.94 3.80 8.13
CA LYS A 113 -4.27 4.76 7.23
C LYS A 113 -2.79 4.44 6.92
N ASN A 114 -2.37 3.19 7.05
CA ASN A 114 -1.01 2.75 6.69
C ASN A 114 -0.93 2.04 5.33
N LEU A 115 -2.04 1.93 4.59
CA LEU A 115 -1.99 1.49 3.20
C LEU A 115 -1.57 2.64 2.27
N HIS A 116 -0.30 2.66 1.88
CA HIS A 116 0.26 3.72 1.05
C HIS A 116 -0.07 3.55 -0.44
N VAL A 117 -1.20 4.10 -0.88
CA VAL A 117 -1.65 4.03 -2.28
C VAL A 117 -0.77 4.81 -3.25
N ASN A 118 -0.06 5.83 -2.79
CA ASN A 118 0.90 6.58 -3.61
C ASN A 118 2.32 6.01 -3.52
N SER A 119 2.50 4.87 -2.86
CA SER A 119 3.81 4.21 -2.83
C SER A 119 4.17 3.69 -4.21
N ARG A 120 5.47 3.69 -4.54
CA ARG A 120 6.00 3.11 -5.78
C ARG A 120 5.44 1.72 -6.05
N SER A 121 5.30 0.90 -5.01
CA SER A 121 4.75 -0.45 -5.11
C SER A 121 3.29 -0.54 -5.58
N ASN A 122 2.54 0.56 -5.67
CA ASN A 122 1.18 0.62 -6.21
C ASN A 122 1.11 1.35 -7.56
N LEU A 123 2.23 1.80 -8.11
CA LEU A 123 2.27 2.64 -9.32
C LEU A 123 2.82 1.86 -10.50
N PHE A 124 2.12 1.92 -11.62
CA PHE A 124 2.47 1.30 -12.88
C PHE A 124 2.72 2.37 -13.93
N ASN A 125 3.79 2.25 -14.72
CA ASN A 125 4.03 3.15 -15.85
C ASN A 125 3.48 2.49 -17.13
N LEU A 126 2.43 3.06 -17.72
CA LEU A 126 1.73 2.54 -18.89
C LEU A 126 1.67 3.58 -20.00
N THR A 127 1.63 3.16 -21.25
CA THR A 127 1.19 4.04 -22.35
C THR A 127 -0.32 4.30 -22.21
N PRO A 128 -0.87 5.38 -22.80
CA PRO A 128 -2.26 5.78 -22.58
C PRO A 128 -3.25 4.68 -23.01
N THR A 129 -2.95 3.98 -24.10
CA THR A 129 -3.74 2.83 -24.58
C THR A 129 -3.79 1.71 -23.54
N TRP A 130 -2.65 1.37 -22.94
CA TRP A 130 -2.57 0.30 -21.95
C TRP A 130 -3.18 0.69 -20.61
N HIS A 131 -3.03 1.94 -20.20
CA HIS A 131 -3.70 2.51 -19.05
C HIS A 131 -5.22 2.44 -19.19
N SER A 132 -5.76 2.92 -20.32
CA SER A 132 -7.22 2.85 -20.58
C SER A 132 -7.75 1.41 -20.54
N ARG A 133 -6.99 0.45 -21.08
CA ARG A 133 -7.36 -0.97 -21.03
C ARG A 133 -7.26 -1.55 -19.62
N PHE A 134 -6.26 -1.13 -18.82
CA PHE A 134 -6.11 -1.55 -17.44
C PHE A 134 -7.29 -1.11 -16.56
N ASP A 135 -7.74 0.14 -16.73
CA ASP A 135 -8.87 0.72 -15.99
C ASP A 135 -10.22 0.12 -16.40
N LYS A 136 -10.35 -0.33 -17.66
CA LYS A 136 -11.53 -1.04 -18.17
C LYS A 136 -11.54 -2.53 -17.83
N ASN A 137 -10.69 -2.98 -16.90
CA ASN A 137 -10.58 -4.38 -16.46
C ASN A 137 -10.23 -5.36 -17.60
N ALA A 138 -9.60 -4.90 -18.68
CA ALA A 138 -9.31 -5.76 -19.83
C ALA A 138 -8.18 -6.76 -19.57
N TRP A 139 -7.38 -6.54 -18.53
CA TRP A 139 -6.29 -7.41 -18.10
C TRP A 139 -5.89 -7.16 -16.64
N PHE A 140 -5.14 -8.10 -16.06
CA PHE A 140 -4.50 -7.96 -14.76
C PHE A 140 -3.20 -8.77 -14.67
N LEU A 141 -2.46 -8.58 -13.57
CA LEU A 141 -1.24 -9.33 -13.26
C LEU A 141 -1.53 -10.40 -12.21
N LEU A 142 -1.11 -11.63 -12.49
CA LEU A 142 -1.25 -12.77 -11.58
C LEU A 142 0.13 -13.17 -11.05
N PRO A 143 0.41 -13.03 -9.75
CA PRO A 143 1.66 -13.53 -9.16
C PRO A 143 1.81 -15.05 -9.37
N ASP A 144 3.04 -15.56 -9.24
CA ASP A 144 3.29 -17.01 -9.24
C ASP A 144 2.57 -17.74 -8.09
N ALA A 145 2.52 -19.07 -8.18
CA ALA A 145 1.77 -19.90 -7.23
C ALA A 145 2.29 -19.77 -5.79
N GLN A 146 3.61 -19.70 -5.61
CA GLN A 146 4.23 -19.56 -4.29
C GLN A 146 3.86 -18.23 -3.64
N THR A 147 4.01 -17.13 -4.40
CA THR A 147 3.67 -15.78 -3.96
C THR A 147 2.19 -15.66 -3.61
N LEU A 148 1.30 -16.24 -4.41
CA LEU A 148 -0.13 -16.29 -4.08
C LEU A 148 -0.38 -17.07 -2.78
N GLY A 149 0.30 -18.20 -2.58
CA GLY A 149 0.23 -18.98 -1.34
C GLY A 149 0.66 -18.19 -0.11
N ASP A 150 1.76 -17.44 -0.22
CA ASP A 150 2.26 -16.57 0.85
C ASP A 150 1.29 -15.43 1.17
N VAL A 151 0.72 -14.77 0.15
CA VAL A 151 -0.32 -13.74 0.33
C VAL A 151 -1.55 -14.33 1.00
N HIS A 152 -2.03 -15.48 0.53
CA HIS A 152 -3.18 -16.17 1.12
C HIS A 152 -2.97 -16.52 2.60
N HIS A 153 -1.81 -17.11 2.93
CA HIS A 153 -1.46 -17.44 4.31
C HIS A 153 -1.40 -16.18 5.18
N HIS A 154 -0.76 -15.11 4.70
CA HIS A 154 -0.66 -13.85 5.40
C HIS A 154 -2.01 -13.21 5.69
N VAL A 155 -2.87 -13.11 4.67
CA VAL A 155 -4.22 -12.52 4.81
C VAL A 155 -5.04 -13.31 5.83
N LYS A 156 -5.01 -14.64 5.76
CA LYS A 156 -5.70 -15.51 6.72
C LYS A 156 -5.18 -15.31 8.15
N ALA A 157 -3.86 -15.20 8.33
CA ALA A 157 -3.24 -14.93 9.63
C ALA A 157 -3.59 -13.54 10.17
N ALA A 158 -3.59 -12.52 9.30
CA ALA A 158 -3.95 -11.15 9.63
C ALA A 158 -5.38 -11.01 10.14
N ILE A 159 -6.34 -11.61 9.41
CA ILE A 159 -7.75 -11.62 9.80
C ILE A 159 -7.91 -12.32 11.16
N LYS A 160 -7.29 -13.49 11.34
CA LYS A 160 -7.35 -14.23 12.61
C LYS A 160 -6.77 -13.43 13.77
N TRP A 161 -5.64 -12.75 13.55
CA TRP A 161 -5.02 -11.89 14.56
C TRP A 161 -5.93 -10.71 14.96
N ARG A 162 -6.55 -10.06 13.98
CA ARG A 162 -7.50 -8.96 14.25
C ARG A 162 -8.75 -9.43 15.01
N GLN A 163 -9.20 -10.66 14.78
CA GLN A 163 -10.33 -11.26 15.50
C GLN A 163 -9.97 -11.67 16.93
N ASN A 164 -8.69 -11.94 17.21
CA ASN A 164 -8.21 -12.33 18.53
C ASN A 164 -7.01 -11.47 18.96
N PRO A 165 -7.25 -10.32 19.63
CA PRO A 165 -6.19 -9.38 20.02
C PRO A 165 -5.09 -9.97 20.91
N ASN A 166 -5.37 -11.07 21.61
CA ASN A 166 -4.39 -11.75 22.48
C ASN A 166 -3.41 -12.64 21.70
N SER A 167 -3.58 -12.77 20.39
CA SER A 167 -2.67 -13.56 19.57
C SER A 167 -1.36 -12.81 19.28
N LYS A 168 -0.28 -13.57 19.09
CA LYS A 168 1.03 -13.03 18.72
C LYS A 168 0.89 -12.16 17.46
N GLY A 169 1.50 -10.97 17.47
CA GLY A 169 1.47 -10.04 16.34
C GLY A 169 1.90 -10.68 15.02
N ILE A 170 1.38 -10.15 13.91
CA ILE A 170 1.69 -10.66 12.58
C ILE A 170 2.95 -9.97 12.07
N LYS A 171 3.86 -10.72 11.45
CA LYS A 171 5.01 -10.11 10.76
C LYS A 171 4.52 -9.43 9.47
N PRO A 172 5.00 -8.21 9.15
CA PRO A 172 4.66 -7.57 7.89
C PRO A 172 5.08 -8.42 6.69
N LEU A 173 4.18 -8.59 5.71
CA LEU A 173 4.46 -9.38 4.50
C LEU A 173 5.69 -8.86 3.74
N ARG A 174 5.93 -7.55 3.79
CA ARG A 174 7.03 -6.87 3.10
C ARG A 174 8.43 -7.37 3.49
N SER A 175 8.59 -7.98 4.66
CA SER A 175 9.88 -8.52 5.11
C SER A 175 10.39 -9.70 4.28
N LYS A 176 9.53 -10.34 3.50
CA LYS A 176 9.86 -11.53 2.70
C LYS A 176 9.87 -11.28 1.19
N LEU A 177 9.43 -10.11 0.75
CA LEU A 177 9.19 -9.88 -0.67
C LEU A 177 10.39 -9.18 -1.30
N GLU A 178 10.88 -9.76 -2.39
CA GLU A 178 11.90 -9.17 -3.23
C GLU A 178 11.44 -7.81 -3.80
N THR A 179 12.39 -6.98 -4.23
CA THR A 179 12.11 -5.68 -4.83
C THR A 179 11.37 -5.78 -6.17
N LEU A 180 11.44 -6.94 -6.81
CA LEU A 180 10.74 -7.28 -8.05
C LEU A 180 10.01 -8.61 -7.84
N THR A 181 8.79 -8.71 -8.35
CA THR A 181 7.98 -9.94 -8.32
C THR A 181 7.66 -10.36 -9.75
N LYS A 182 7.63 -11.68 -9.98
CA LYS A 182 7.25 -12.27 -11.26
C LYS A 182 5.72 -12.38 -11.36
N TYR A 183 5.21 -11.97 -12.51
CA TYR A 183 3.79 -11.97 -12.81
C TYR A 183 3.52 -12.61 -14.17
N THR A 184 2.40 -13.34 -14.25
CA THR A 184 1.80 -13.72 -15.52
C THR A 184 0.80 -12.64 -15.93
N PHE A 185 0.88 -12.18 -17.17
CA PHE A 185 -0.11 -11.29 -17.75
C PHE A 185 -1.39 -12.08 -18.08
N ILE A 186 -2.53 -11.68 -17.53
CA ILE A 186 -3.81 -12.34 -17.77
C ILE A 186 -4.73 -11.39 -18.55
N PRO A 187 -4.95 -11.61 -19.85
CA PRO A 187 -6.00 -10.91 -20.60
C PRO A 187 -7.38 -11.44 -20.20
N VAL A 188 -8.33 -10.52 -20.03
CA VAL A 188 -9.74 -10.84 -19.70
C VAL A 188 -10.64 -10.57 -20.91
N SER A 189 -10.51 -9.38 -21.49
CA SER A 189 -11.27 -8.94 -22.66
C SER A 189 -10.37 -8.15 -23.61
N PHE A 190 -9.18 -8.69 -23.84
CA PHE A 190 -8.13 -8.07 -24.64
C PHE A 190 -7.85 -8.94 -25.87
N ASP A 191 -8.16 -8.39 -27.04
CA ASP A 191 -7.69 -8.84 -28.33
C ASP A 191 -6.66 -7.84 -28.86
N GLY A 192 -5.43 -8.31 -29.07
CA GLY A 192 -4.36 -7.44 -29.55
C GLY A 192 -3.01 -8.12 -29.54
N PHE A 193 -1.99 -7.36 -29.94
CA PHE A 193 -0.60 -7.81 -29.92
C PHE A 193 0.17 -7.06 -28.84
N ILE A 194 1.12 -7.74 -28.22
CA ILE A 194 2.10 -7.13 -27.32
C ILE A 194 3.43 -7.15 -28.06
N ALA A 195 3.96 -5.98 -28.38
CA ALA A 195 5.27 -5.85 -29.01
C ALA A 195 6.34 -5.53 -27.96
N ARG A 196 7.45 -6.28 -27.98
CA ARG A 196 8.63 -5.94 -27.17
C ARG A 196 9.57 -5.06 -27.98
N GLN A 197 9.89 -3.88 -27.45
CA GLN A 197 10.64 -2.86 -28.19
C GLN A 197 12.02 -3.30 -28.70
N GLN A 198 12.76 -4.07 -27.91
CA GLN A 198 14.17 -4.38 -28.21
C GLN A 198 14.35 -5.51 -29.22
N GLU A 199 13.36 -6.38 -29.41
CA GLU A 199 13.55 -7.67 -30.09
C GLU A 199 12.68 -7.84 -31.34
N GLN A 200 11.83 -6.85 -31.70
CA GLN A 200 10.81 -6.98 -32.76
C GLN A 200 9.94 -8.25 -32.62
N VAL A 201 9.84 -8.79 -31.40
CA VAL A 201 9.00 -9.96 -31.11
C VAL A 201 7.59 -9.47 -30.80
N PHE A 202 6.64 -9.96 -31.58
CA PHE A 202 5.22 -9.77 -31.35
C PHE A 202 4.66 -11.00 -30.65
N HIS A 203 4.07 -10.79 -29.48
CA HIS A 203 3.29 -11.81 -28.81
C HIS A 203 1.83 -11.63 -29.22
N GLN A 204 1.23 -12.67 -29.77
CA GLN A 204 -0.17 -12.71 -30.16
C GLN A 204 -0.99 -13.44 -29.10
N TYR A 205 -2.22 -12.96 -28.86
CA TYR A 205 -3.19 -13.63 -27.99
C TYR A 205 -3.34 -15.12 -28.38
N PRO A 206 -3.35 -16.07 -27.43
CA PRO A 206 -3.42 -15.91 -25.97
C PRO A 206 -2.09 -15.64 -25.24
N TYR A 207 -1.05 -15.24 -25.97
CA TYR A 207 0.29 -14.95 -25.48
C TYR A 207 1.04 -16.16 -24.88
N PRO A 208 1.02 -17.34 -25.53
CA PRO A 208 1.65 -18.54 -24.97
C PRO A 208 3.16 -18.37 -24.75
N ASN A 209 3.80 -17.50 -25.53
CA ASN A 209 5.24 -17.25 -25.48
C ASN A 209 5.60 -15.95 -24.77
N LEU A 210 4.65 -15.28 -24.11
CA LEU A 210 4.96 -14.06 -23.36
C LEU A 210 5.64 -14.45 -22.04
N PRO A 211 6.89 -14.02 -21.81
CA PRO A 211 7.60 -14.37 -20.59
C PRO A 211 6.95 -13.72 -19.37
N PHE A 212 7.31 -14.20 -18.18
CA PHE A 212 6.92 -13.55 -16.94
C PHE A 212 7.33 -12.08 -16.93
N LEU A 213 6.43 -11.23 -16.41
CA LEU A 213 6.69 -9.82 -16.22
C LEU A 213 7.30 -9.65 -14.83
N GLU A 214 8.46 -9.02 -14.75
CA GLU A 214 9.04 -8.63 -13.47
C GLU A 214 8.67 -7.18 -13.17
N CYS A 215 7.94 -6.98 -12.07
CA CYS A 215 7.47 -5.65 -11.71
C CYS A 215 7.68 -5.38 -10.22
N HIS A 216 7.84 -4.10 -9.87
CA HIS A 216 8.01 -3.63 -8.50
C HIS A 216 6.68 -3.47 -7.74
N ILE A 217 5.56 -3.82 -8.39
CA ILE A 217 4.26 -3.87 -7.74
C ILE A 217 4.31 -4.92 -6.64
N LEU A 218 3.78 -4.59 -5.46
CA LEU A 218 3.71 -5.56 -4.38
C LEU A 218 2.57 -6.57 -4.62
N PRO A 219 2.79 -7.87 -4.40
CA PRO A 219 1.80 -8.91 -4.64
C PRO A 219 0.41 -8.66 -4.02
N PRO A 220 0.28 -8.15 -2.78
CA PRO A 220 -1.03 -7.77 -2.23
C PRO A 220 -1.82 -6.81 -3.10
N TYR A 221 -1.17 -5.83 -3.74
CA TYR A 221 -1.87 -4.86 -4.58
C TYR A 221 -2.32 -5.50 -5.89
N ALA A 222 -1.45 -6.33 -6.50
CA ALA A 222 -1.81 -7.11 -7.68
C ALA A 222 -2.99 -8.06 -7.40
N VAL A 223 -2.98 -8.76 -6.25
CA VAL A 223 -4.05 -9.66 -5.81
C VAL A 223 -5.36 -8.91 -5.57
N ILE A 224 -5.31 -7.74 -4.94
CA ILE A 224 -6.51 -6.90 -4.75
C ILE A 224 -7.09 -6.46 -6.10
N ASN A 225 -6.26 -5.95 -7.01
CA ASN A 225 -6.70 -5.54 -8.35
C ASN A 225 -7.28 -6.71 -9.15
N ALA A 226 -6.57 -7.84 -9.17
CA ALA A 226 -6.99 -9.02 -9.90
C ALA A 226 -8.27 -9.63 -9.33
N GLY A 227 -8.41 -9.69 -8.00
CA GLY A 227 -9.62 -10.18 -7.33
C GLY A 227 -10.87 -9.32 -7.63
N GLN A 228 -10.70 -8.00 -7.75
CA GLN A 228 -11.80 -7.11 -8.17
C GLN A 228 -12.22 -7.33 -9.63
N LYS A 229 -11.26 -7.64 -10.50
CA LYS A 229 -11.48 -7.83 -11.94
C LYS A 229 -12.02 -9.21 -12.28
N LEU A 230 -11.70 -10.21 -11.46
CA LEU A 230 -12.03 -11.61 -11.69
C LEU A 230 -13.32 -11.99 -10.95
N CYS A 231 -14.40 -12.21 -11.69
CA CYS A 231 -15.58 -12.88 -11.14
C CYS A 231 -15.35 -14.40 -11.13
N ARG A 232 -15.77 -15.13 -10.08
CA ARG A 232 -15.56 -16.60 -9.98
C ARG A 232 -16.08 -17.37 -11.21
N ASN A 233 -17.16 -16.91 -11.82
CA ASN A 233 -17.75 -17.52 -13.02
C ASN A 233 -16.92 -17.30 -14.31
N GLN A 234 -15.89 -16.45 -14.27
CA GLN A 234 -15.02 -16.17 -15.42
C GLN A 234 -13.77 -17.06 -15.46
N VAL A 235 -13.41 -17.75 -14.37
CA VAL A 235 -12.16 -18.55 -14.30
C VAL A 235 -12.09 -19.55 -15.45
N ASP A 236 -13.10 -20.41 -15.61
CA ASP A 236 -13.08 -21.40 -16.70
C ASP A 236 -13.11 -20.74 -18.08
N GLY A 237 -13.73 -19.57 -18.22
CA GLY A 237 -13.74 -18.81 -19.47
C GLY A 237 -12.35 -18.28 -19.84
N ILE A 238 -11.64 -17.70 -18.88
CA ILE A 238 -10.28 -17.19 -19.06
C ILE A 238 -9.32 -18.34 -19.36
N VAL A 239 -9.37 -19.43 -18.58
CA VAL A 239 -8.45 -20.56 -18.79
C VAL A 239 -8.69 -21.20 -20.17
N ARG A 240 -9.95 -21.38 -20.60
CA ARG A 240 -10.27 -21.88 -21.95
C ARG A 240 -9.84 -20.92 -23.07
N GLY A 241 -9.96 -19.61 -22.84
CA GLY A 241 -9.51 -18.61 -23.82
C GLY A 241 -7.99 -18.57 -23.97
N LEU A 242 -7.27 -18.84 -22.88
CA LEU A 242 -5.81 -18.79 -22.84
C LEU A 242 -5.11 -20.06 -23.32
N HIS A 243 -5.75 -21.21 -23.15
CA HIS A 243 -5.17 -22.50 -23.48
C HIS A 243 -6.14 -23.32 -24.33
N ALA A 244 -5.77 -23.53 -25.60
CA ALA A 244 -6.51 -24.40 -26.50
C ALA A 244 -6.29 -25.90 -26.19
N GLU A 245 -5.17 -26.24 -25.55
CA GLU A 245 -4.78 -27.61 -25.23
C GLU A 245 -4.69 -27.81 -23.72
N GLN A 246 -5.18 -28.95 -23.21
CA GLN A 246 -5.12 -29.31 -21.79
C GLN A 246 -3.69 -29.73 -21.39
N THR A 247 -2.80 -28.75 -21.25
CA THR A 247 -1.42 -28.96 -20.79
C THR A 247 -1.33 -28.88 -19.26
N THR A 248 -0.18 -29.22 -18.69
CA THR A 248 0.11 -29.00 -17.26
C THR A 248 0.00 -27.53 -16.86
N GLU A 249 0.33 -26.62 -17.79
CA GLU A 249 0.21 -25.16 -17.58
C GLU A 249 -1.25 -24.73 -17.40
N PHE A 250 -2.19 -25.36 -18.11
CA PHE A 250 -3.63 -25.14 -17.94
C PHE A 250 -4.05 -25.42 -16.49
N ALA A 251 -3.63 -26.57 -15.94
CA ALA A 251 -3.98 -26.99 -14.59
C ALA A 251 -3.37 -26.04 -13.54
N GLU A 252 -2.12 -25.63 -13.75
CA GLU A 252 -1.44 -24.68 -12.87
C GLU A 252 -2.12 -23.30 -12.89
N LEU A 253 -2.42 -22.77 -14.07
CA LEU A 253 -3.11 -21.48 -14.20
C LEU A 253 -4.48 -21.52 -13.53
N LYS A 254 -5.25 -22.60 -13.73
CA LYS A 254 -6.55 -22.79 -13.08
C LYS A 254 -6.41 -22.82 -11.56
N GLN A 255 -5.41 -23.52 -11.03
CA GLN A 255 -5.15 -23.56 -9.59
C GLN A 255 -4.79 -22.16 -9.04
N ARG A 256 -3.94 -21.40 -9.75
CA ARG A 256 -3.56 -20.04 -9.35
C ARG A 256 -4.75 -19.07 -9.36
N LEU A 257 -5.61 -19.15 -10.37
CA LEU A 257 -6.84 -18.34 -10.44
C LEU A 257 -7.84 -18.73 -9.33
N ALA A 258 -7.97 -20.02 -9.02
CA ALA A 258 -8.80 -20.47 -7.91
C ALA A 258 -8.28 -19.93 -6.57
N LEU A 259 -6.96 -19.99 -6.34
CA LEU A 259 -6.34 -19.44 -5.14
C LEU A 259 -6.51 -17.91 -5.06
N LEU A 260 -6.44 -17.19 -6.18
CA LEU A 260 -6.75 -15.76 -6.24
C LEU A 260 -8.20 -15.48 -5.81
N CYS A 261 -9.16 -16.26 -6.29
CA CYS A 261 -10.56 -16.16 -5.84
C CYS A 261 -10.69 -16.41 -4.34
N ASP A 262 -10.07 -17.47 -3.81
CA ASP A 262 -10.10 -17.79 -2.38
C ASP A 262 -9.55 -16.63 -1.53
N ILE A 263 -8.46 -15.99 -1.95
CA ILE A 263 -7.94 -14.80 -1.28
C ILE A 263 -8.98 -13.68 -1.32
N TRP A 264 -9.58 -13.41 -2.49
CA TRP A 264 -10.59 -12.36 -2.62
C TRP A 264 -11.81 -12.61 -1.73
N ASP A 265 -12.23 -13.86 -1.57
CA ASP A 265 -13.32 -14.25 -0.69
C ASP A 265 -12.98 -14.02 0.79
N LEU A 266 -11.72 -14.20 1.20
CA LEU A 266 -11.27 -13.79 2.54
C LEU A 266 -11.43 -12.29 2.76
N PHE A 267 -11.11 -11.47 1.76
CA PHE A 267 -11.30 -10.02 1.83
C PHE A 267 -12.78 -9.68 1.97
N MET A 268 -13.63 -10.23 1.12
CA MET A 268 -15.07 -9.92 1.16
C MET A 268 -15.73 -10.43 2.44
N GLY A 269 -15.36 -11.61 2.92
CA GLY A 269 -15.84 -12.17 4.18
C GLY A 269 -15.42 -11.37 5.42
N ALA A 270 -14.33 -10.61 5.36
CA ALA A 270 -13.85 -9.76 6.45
C ALA A 270 -14.49 -8.36 6.48
N GLN A 271 -15.39 -8.03 5.54
CA GLN A 271 -15.88 -6.65 5.37
C GLN A 271 -16.55 -6.07 6.61
N ASP A 272 -17.45 -6.81 7.26
CA ASP A 272 -18.19 -6.30 8.40
C ASP A 272 -17.33 -6.26 9.67
N ALA A 273 -16.43 -7.24 9.84
CA ALA A 273 -15.44 -7.20 10.91
C ALA A 273 -14.51 -5.98 10.77
N ALA A 274 -14.06 -5.68 9.55
CA ALA A 274 -13.25 -4.49 9.28
C ALA A 274 -14.00 -3.20 9.62
N LYS A 275 -15.28 -3.07 9.24
CA LYS A 275 -16.12 -1.92 9.59
C LYS A 275 -16.22 -1.75 11.11
N ALA A 276 -16.52 -2.83 11.83
CA ALA A 276 -16.65 -2.83 13.29
C ALA A 276 -15.35 -2.42 13.99
N THR A 277 -14.21 -2.98 13.58
CA THR A 277 -12.89 -2.63 14.14
C THR A 277 -12.56 -1.15 13.93
N HIS A 278 -12.81 -0.61 12.74
CA HIS A 278 -12.53 0.81 12.47
C HIS A 278 -13.48 1.74 13.23
N GLN A 279 -14.74 1.36 13.41
CA GLN A 279 -15.66 2.13 14.24
C GLN A 279 -15.20 2.15 15.69
N ALA A 280 -14.72 1.02 16.23
CA ALA A 280 -14.16 0.96 17.57
C ALA A 280 -12.91 1.86 17.73
N ILE A 281 -12.00 1.86 16.75
CA ILE A 281 -10.83 2.75 16.74
C ILE A 281 -11.25 4.23 16.70
N ALA A 282 -12.24 4.57 15.87
CA ALA A 282 -12.77 5.93 15.78
C ALA A 282 -13.37 6.39 17.12
N ASN A 283 -14.17 5.53 17.76
CA ASN A 283 -14.79 5.81 19.06
C ASN A 283 -13.71 6.02 20.14
N ARG A 284 -12.68 5.17 20.21
CA ARG A 284 -11.55 5.35 21.16
C ARG A 284 -10.78 6.64 20.91
N THR A 285 -10.56 6.99 19.64
CA THR A 285 -9.86 8.24 19.28
C THR A 285 -10.67 9.47 19.68
N TYR A 286 -12.00 9.41 19.56
CA TYR A 286 -12.89 10.48 19.97
C TYR A 286 -12.88 10.64 21.50
N ASP A 287 -13.02 9.54 22.22
CA ASP A 287 -13.01 9.51 23.69
C ASP A 287 -11.69 10.08 24.24
N TRP A 288 -10.56 9.62 23.70
CA TRP A 288 -9.23 10.15 24.00
C TRP A 288 -9.13 11.67 23.82
N LYS A 289 -9.63 12.20 22.70
CA LYS A 289 -9.63 13.65 22.45
C LYS A 289 -10.54 14.40 23.42
N ALA A 290 -11.64 13.80 23.85
CA ALA A 290 -12.51 14.38 24.87
C ALA A 290 -11.81 14.42 26.24
N SER A 291 -11.14 13.34 26.64
CA SER A 291 -10.35 13.29 27.88
C SER A 291 -9.24 14.34 27.90
N ILE A 292 -8.51 14.52 26.78
CA ILE A 292 -7.49 15.59 26.68
C ILE A 292 -8.12 16.97 26.85
N LYS A 293 -9.26 17.25 26.18
CA LYS A 293 -9.94 18.54 26.31
C LYS A 293 -10.38 18.82 27.74
N GLN A 294 -10.95 17.83 28.41
CA GLN A 294 -11.36 17.95 29.80
C GLN A 294 -10.16 18.21 30.72
N TRP A 295 -9.07 17.46 30.54
CA TRP A 295 -7.83 17.65 31.30
C TRP A 295 -7.24 19.06 31.14
N ILE A 296 -7.27 19.64 29.92
CA ILE A 296 -6.83 21.02 29.68
C ILE A 296 -7.70 22.02 30.46
N VAL A 297 -9.01 21.84 30.46
CA VAL A 297 -9.96 22.73 31.17
C VAL A 297 -9.73 22.67 32.68
N GLU A 298 -9.59 21.47 33.23
CA GLU A 298 -9.32 21.25 34.66
C GLU A 298 -7.96 21.83 35.08
N SER A 299 -6.92 21.62 34.26
CA SER A 299 -5.59 22.18 34.52
C SER A 299 -5.58 23.71 34.48
N THR A 300 -6.35 24.33 33.59
CA THR A 300 -6.46 25.79 33.51
C THR A 300 -7.22 26.37 34.71
N ARG A 301 -8.25 25.66 35.20
CA ARG A 301 -9.03 26.08 36.37
C ARG A 301 -8.25 25.92 37.69
N ALA A 302 -7.36 24.93 37.76
CA ALA A 302 -6.55 24.65 38.94
C ALA A 302 -5.36 25.59 39.10
N SER A 303 -5.05 26.43 38.11
CA SER A 303 -4.04 27.48 38.24
C SER A 303 -4.44 28.43 39.38
N PRO A 304 -3.70 28.44 40.51
CA PRO A 304 -4.01 29.34 41.62
C PRO A 304 -3.95 30.77 41.09
N SER A 305 -4.92 31.60 41.47
CA SER A 305 -4.87 33.03 41.18
C SER A 305 -3.52 33.54 41.68
N VAL A 306 -2.66 33.97 40.76
CA VAL A 306 -1.36 34.53 41.11
C VAL A 306 -1.65 35.75 41.99
N ASP A 307 -1.38 35.60 43.27
CA ASP A 307 -1.54 36.68 44.24
C ASP A 307 -0.48 37.73 43.90
N SER A 308 -0.91 38.84 43.30
CA SER A 308 -0.06 39.88 42.72
C SER A 308 0.77 40.65 43.76
N ASN A 309 0.75 40.22 45.03
CA ASN A 309 1.41 40.88 46.15
C ASN A 309 2.71 40.20 46.61
N LEU A 310 3.18 39.14 45.95
CA LEU A 310 4.42 38.45 46.34
C LEU A 310 5.67 39.07 45.65
N PRO A 311 6.77 39.29 46.40
CA PRO A 311 8.00 39.85 45.86
C PRO A 311 8.69 38.89 44.86
N PRO A 312 9.40 39.42 43.85
CA PRO A 312 9.83 38.67 42.66
C PRO A 312 10.91 37.58 42.87
N ASP A 313 11.42 37.37 44.09
CA ASP A 313 12.66 36.61 44.30
C ASP A 313 12.48 35.14 44.73
N HIS A 314 11.25 34.62 44.78
CA HIS A 314 10.99 33.22 45.19
C HIS A 314 9.96 32.50 44.30
N TYR A 315 10.27 32.29 43.03
CA TYR A 315 9.51 31.35 42.20
C TYR A 315 10.11 29.94 42.30
N THR A 316 9.57 29.11 43.18
CA THR A 316 9.81 27.66 43.13
C THR A 316 8.97 27.07 42.00
N CYS A 317 9.65 26.51 41.00
CA CYS A 317 9.05 25.84 39.85
C CYS A 317 8.16 24.69 40.33
N THR A 318 6.85 24.88 40.26
CA THR A 318 5.86 23.89 40.71
C THR A 318 5.71 22.81 39.65
N SER A 319 5.60 21.57 40.10
CA SER A 319 5.58 20.33 39.30
C SER A 319 4.60 20.36 38.12
N PHE A 320 5.09 20.05 36.92
CA PHE A 320 4.26 19.82 35.74
C PHE A 320 3.37 18.58 35.93
N VAL A 321 2.05 18.77 35.84
CA VAL A 321 1.10 17.65 35.74
C VAL A 321 1.25 17.02 34.36
N THR A 322 1.61 15.74 34.31
CA THR A 322 1.70 15.01 33.04
C THR A 322 0.30 14.74 32.48
N PRO A 323 0.12 14.87 31.15
CA PRO A 323 -1.12 14.49 30.51
C PRO A 323 -1.38 12.98 30.67
N PRO A 324 -2.64 12.53 30.56
CA PRO A 324 -2.95 11.11 30.55
C PRO A 324 -2.12 10.39 29.47
N GLU A 325 -1.71 9.15 29.74
CA GLU A 325 -0.99 8.30 28.77
C GLU A 325 -1.98 7.66 27.79
N LYS A 326 -1.56 7.53 26.53
CA LYS A 326 -2.39 6.95 25.46
C LYS A 326 -2.45 5.43 25.64
N CYS A 327 -3.59 4.91 26.11
CA CYS A 327 -3.84 3.47 26.26
C CYS A 327 -4.05 2.74 24.92
#